data_AF-A0A955BNX3-F1
#
_entry.id   AF-A0A955BNX3-F1
#
_cell.length_a   1.000
_cell.length_b   1.000
_cell.length_c   1.000
_cell.angle_alpha   90.00
_cell.angle_beta   90.00
_cell.angle_gamma   90.00
#
_symmetry.space_group_name_H-M   'P 1'
#
loop_
_entity.id
_entity.type
_entity.pdbx_description
1 polymer ?
#
loop_
_entity_poly.entity_id
_entity_poly.type
_entity_poly.pdbx_seq_one_letter_code
_entity_poly.pdbx_strand_id
1 'polypeptide(L)'
;MADVTQTAANVHANGATTQASRVQFGETVTNGNVVYLKSDTKYWKCDADASEEAATAAGIVISANVADGYGYIQTSGPIDVGGTLTAGVPYVASDTPGGIKPAADLGAGDYISHLGYATAADKLELAIKNHGVSL
;
A
#
# COMPACT_ATOMS: atom_id res chain seq x y z
N MET A 1 -4.49 11.75 12.51
CA MET A 1 -4.02 10.45 12.03
C MET A 1 -5.19 9.52 11.92
N ALA A 2 -5.72 9.44 10.71
CA ALA A 2 -6.74 8.48 10.38
C ALA A 2 -6.32 7.76 9.10
N ASP A 3 -6.28 6.45 9.18
CA ASP A 3 -6.12 5.63 8.00
C ASP A 3 -7.32 5.81 7.08
N VAL A 4 -7.04 5.73 5.77
CA VAL A 4 -8.10 5.62 4.77
C VAL A 4 -8.88 4.36 5.07
N THR A 5 -10.16 4.52 5.40
CA THR A 5 -11.05 3.37 5.57
C THR A 5 -11.38 2.81 4.19
N GLN A 6 -10.78 1.68 3.85
CA GLN A 6 -10.96 1.00 2.57
C GLN A 6 -12.02 -0.09 2.66
N THR A 7 -12.88 -0.17 1.66
CA THR A 7 -13.75 -1.32 1.41
C THR A 7 -13.07 -2.23 0.40
N ALA A 8 -12.55 -3.37 0.86
CA ALA A 8 -11.74 -4.29 0.04
C ALA A 8 -12.43 -4.69 -1.29
N ALA A 9 -13.75 -4.85 -1.30
CA ALA A 9 -14.51 -5.18 -2.52
C ALA A 9 -14.45 -4.10 -3.61
N ASN A 10 -14.16 -2.85 -3.24
CA ASN A 10 -14.05 -1.72 -4.16
C ASN A 10 -12.60 -1.44 -4.57
N VAL A 11 -11.63 -2.22 -4.08
CA VAL A 11 -10.22 -2.04 -4.46
C VAL A 11 -9.93 -2.84 -5.72
N HIS A 12 -9.57 -2.12 -6.79
CA HIS A 12 -9.25 -2.74 -8.08
C HIS A 12 -8.32 -1.86 -8.92
N ALA A 13 -7.56 -2.52 -9.80
CA ALA A 13 -6.74 -1.86 -10.82
C ALA A 13 -7.63 -1.04 -11.76
N ASN A 14 -7.21 0.19 -12.06
CA ASN A 14 -7.98 1.09 -12.92
C ASN A 14 -7.10 1.60 -14.07
N GLY A 15 -7.08 0.86 -15.19
CA GLY A 15 -6.52 1.37 -16.45
C GLY A 15 -5.41 0.50 -17.06
N ALA A 16 -5.10 0.79 -18.32
CA ALA A 16 -4.22 -0.02 -19.17
C ALA A 16 -2.72 0.11 -18.83
N THR A 17 -2.32 1.13 -18.07
CA THR A 17 -0.93 1.34 -17.60
C THR A 17 -0.63 0.64 -16.28
N THR A 18 -1.61 -0.08 -15.72
CA THR A 18 -1.45 -0.82 -14.47
C THR A 18 -0.39 -1.89 -14.61
N GLN A 19 0.61 -1.88 -13.73
CA GLN A 19 1.56 -2.98 -13.60
C GLN A 19 1.22 -3.80 -12.35
N ALA A 20 0.92 -5.07 -12.55
CA ALA A 20 0.69 -6.03 -11.49
C ALA A 20 1.72 -7.16 -11.54
N SER A 21 2.15 -7.62 -10.37
CA SER A 21 3.07 -8.73 -10.22
C SER A 21 2.42 -9.88 -9.45
N ARG A 22 2.70 -11.11 -9.88
CA ARG A 22 2.30 -12.31 -9.14
C ARG A 22 3.27 -12.55 -8.00
N VAL A 23 2.75 -12.67 -6.78
CA VAL A 23 3.55 -12.81 -5.56
C VAL A 23 2.98 -13.90 -4.64
N GLN A 24 3.79 -14.35 -3.69
CA GLN A 24 3.37 -15.24 -2.61
C GLN A 24 3.24 -14.46 -1.30
N PHE A 25 2.16 -14.69 -0.56
CA PHE A 25 1.90 -14.00 0.71
C PHE A 25 2.39 -14.81 1.92
N GLY A 26 2.98 -14.10 2.90
CA GLY A 26 3.44 -14.68 4.16
C GLY A 26 2.37 -14.66 5.25
N GLU A 27 1.30 -13.91 5.05
CA GLU A 27 0.20 -13.74 5.98
C GLU A 27 -1.14 -13.55 5.25
N THR A 28 -2.24 -13.53 5.99
CA THR A 28 -3.55 -13.19 5.44
C THR A 28 -3.60 -11.72 5.06
N VAL A 29 -3.91 -11.45 3.79
CA VAL A 29 -4.00 -10.11 3.20
C VAL A 29 -5.36 -9.88 2.56
N THR A 30 -5.80 -8.63 2.58
CA THR A 30 -7.04 -8.17 1.94
C THR A 30 -6.72 -7.19 0.84
N ASN A 31 -7.63 -7.02 -0.12
CA ASN A 31 -7.44 -6.01 -1.16
C ASN A 31 -7.33 -4.63 -0.53
N GLY A 32 -6.37 -3.84 -0.99
CA GLY A 32 -6.06 -2.52 -0.45
C GLY A 32 -4.88 -2.53 0.51
N ASN A 33 -4.51 -3.70 1.06
CA ASN A 33 -3.35 -3.75 1.93
C ASN A 33 -2.06 -3.42 1.19
N VAL A 34 -1.28 -2.50 1.75
CA VAL A 34 0.09 -2.25 1.33
C VAL A 34 0.97 -3.40 1.82
N VAL A 35 1.86 -3.89 0.98
CA VAL A 35 2.77 -4.99 1.34
C VAL A 35 4.22 -4.65 1.06
N TYR A 36 5.12 -5.27 1.81
CA TYR A 36 6.58 -5.26 1.60
C TYR A 36 7.09 -6.67 1.32
N LEU A 37 8.26 -6.77 0.70
CA LEU A 37 8.97 -8.04 0.51
C LEU A 37 9.87 -8.27 1.72
N LYS A 38 9.58 -9.34 2.47
CA LYS A 38 10.41 -9.74 3.61
C LYS A 38 11.57 -10.63 3.13
N SER A 39 12.62 -10.71 3.93
CA SER A 39 13.77 -11.61 3.76
C SER A 39 13.43 -13.10 3.57
N ASP A 40 12.22 -13.54 3.93
CA ASP A 40 11.70 -14.89 3.65
C ASP A 40 11.15 -15.08 2.22
N THR A 41 11.33 -14.08 1.35
CA THR A 41 10.86 -14.02 -0.05
C THR A 41 9.34 -13.91 -0.22
N LYS A 42 8.59 -13.78 0.87
CA LYS A 42 7.14 -13.61 0.86
C LYS A 42 6.75 -12.16 1.11
N TYR A 43 5.53 -11.84 0.72
CA TYR A 43 4.95 -10.51 0.90
C TYR A 43 4.12 -10.45 2.18
N TRP A 44 4.42 -9.47 3.01
CA TRP A 44 3.81 -9.21 4.32
C TRP A 44 3.24 -7.79 4.35
N LYS A 45 2.33 -7.50 5.26
CA LYS A 45 1.72 -6.16 5.41
C LYS A 45 2.79 -5.14 5.77
N CYS A 46 2.85 -4.06 4.98
CA CYS A 46 3.76 -2.95 5.20
C CYS A 46 3.37 -2.22 6.48
N ASP A 47 4.36 -1.85 7.28
CA ASP A 47 4.19 -1.16 8.54
C ASP A 47 5.26 -0.08 8.66
N ALA A 48 4.82 1.18 8.72
CA ALA A 48 5.67 2.35 8.69
C ALA A 48 6.46 2.58 9.99
N ASP A 49 6.10 1.97 11.12
CA ASP A 49 6.80 2.19 12.41
C ASP A 49 7.53 0.94 12.93
N ALA A 50 7.26 -0.24 12.37
CA ALA A 50 7.82 -1.49 12.87
C ALA A 50 9.34 -1.65 12.61
N SER A 51 9.80 -1.37 11.39
CA SER A 51 11.23 -1.43 10.99
C SER A 51 11.45 -0.86 9.59
N GLU A 52 12.70 -0.55 9.24
CA GLU A 52 13.06 -0.10 7.88
C GLU A 52 12.67 -1.13 6.80
N GLU A 53 12.83 -2.43 7.08
CA GLU A 53 12.41 -3.51 6.17
C GLU A 53 10.89 -3.52 5.99
N ALA A 54 10.14 -3.49 7.10
CA ALA A 54 8.68 -3.53 7.10
C ALA A 54 8.05 -2.29 6.47
N ALA A 55 8.72 -1.15 6.54
CA ALA A 55 8.27 0.08 5.93
C ALA A 55 8.51 0.11 4.41
N THR A 56 9.35 -0.75 3.84
CA THR A 56 9.72 -0.70 2.42
C THR A 56 8.57 -1.19 1.53
N ALA A 57 7.62 -0.31 1.21
CA ALA A 57 6.45 -0.64 0.42
C ALA A 57 6.84 -1.17 -0.98
N ALA A 58 6.25 -2.30 -1.37
CA ALA A 58 6.50 -2.96 -2.64
C ALA A 58 5.27 -2.94 -3.57
N GLY A 59 4.07 -2.82 -3.02
CA GLY A 59 2.83 -2.78 -3.80
C GLY A 59 1.57 -2.76 -2.95
N ILE A 60 0.42 -2.68 -3.63
CA ILE A 60 -0.92 -2.79 -3.02
C ILE A 60 -1.58 -4.09 -3.49
N VAL A 61 -2.18 -4.84 -2.57
CA VAL A 61 -2.88 -6.10 -2.87
C VAL A 61 -4.16 -5.83 -3.68
N ILE A 62 -4.30 -6.52 -4.80
CA ILE A 62 -5.52 -6.51 -5.65
C ILE A 62 -6.24 -7.86 -5.69
N SER A 63 -5.64 -8.90 -5.10
CA SER A 63 -6.22 -10.23 -4.96
C SER A 63 -5.94 -10.77 -3.57
N ALA A 64 -6.94 -10.67 -2.70
CA ALA A 64 -6.91 -11.14 -1.32
C ALA A 64 -6.50 -12.61 -1.25
N ASN A 65 -5.76 -12.96 -0.21
CA ASN A 65 -5.24 -14.30 -0.03
C ASN A 65 -4.90 -14.59 1.43
N VAL A 66 -4.62 -15.85 1.71
CA VAL A 66 -4.11 -16.32 2.99
C VAL A 66 -2.61 -16.60 2.90
N ALA A 67 -1.99 -16.89 4.05
CA ALA A 67 -0.59 -17.30 4.10
C ALA A 67 -0.29 -18.46 3.14
N ASP A 68 0.90 -18.42 2.55
CA ASP A 68 1.42 -19.35 1.55
C ASP A 68 0.68 -19.38 0.20
N GLY A 69 -0.39 -18.60 0.04
CA GLY A 69 -1.12 -18.44 -1.21
C GLY A 69 -0.44 -17.49 -2.21
N TYR A 70 -0.73 -17.71 -3.50
CA TYR A 70 -0.28 -16.84 -4.59
C TYR A 70 -1.41 -15.90 -5.03
N GLY A 71 -1.11 -14.61 -5.14
CA GLY A 71 -2.03 -13.63 -5.70
C GLY A 71 -1.29 -12.53 -6.43
N TYR A 72 -1.93 -11.37 -6.53
CA TYR A 72 -1.42 -10.24 -7.30
C TYR A 72 -1.36 -8.98 -6.44
N ILE A 73 -0.28 -8.23 -6.66
CA ILE A 73 -0.10 -6.87 -6.15
C ILE A 73 0.05 -5.92 -7.34
N GLN A 74 -0.46 -4.71 -7.20
CA GLN A 74 -0.20 -3.62 -8.11
C GLN A 74 1.01 -2.82 -7.63
N THR A 75 1.97 -2.57 -8.52
CA THR A 75 3.22 -1.88 -8.23
C THR A 75 3.26 -0.46 -8.79
N SER A 76 2.45 -0.17 -9.82
CA SER A 76 2.35 1.17 -10.42
C SER A 76 1.07 1.34 -11.24
N GLY A 77 0.77 2.59 -11.59
CA GLY A 77 -0.41 2.97 -12.38
C GLY A 77 -1.62 3.27 -11.49
N PRO A 78 -2.79 3.54 -12.09
CA PRO A 78 -3.94 3.99 -11.34
C PRO A 78 -4.64 2.83 -10.63
N ILE A 79 -5.04 3.04 -9.39
CA ILE A 79 -5.83 2.10 -8.59
C ILE A 79 -7.05 2.82 -8.02
N ASP A 80 -8.16 2.10 -7.93
CA ASP A 80 -9.26 2.49 -7.06
C ASP A 80 -8.97 1.95 -5.66
N VAL A 81 -8.84 2.82 -4.67
CA VAL A 81 -8.46 2.43 -3.30
C VAL A 81 -9.66 1.97 -2.46
N GLY A 82 -10.88 2.02 -3.01
CA GLY A 82 -12.09 1.59 -2.31
C GLY A 82 -12.43 2.39 -1.05
N GLY A 83 -11.87 3.59 -0.90
CA GLY A 83 -12.07 4.50 0.23
C GLY A 83 -12.07 5.96 -0.24
N THR A 84 -12.33 6.90 0.67
CA THR A 84 -12.32 8.33 0.34
C THR A 84 -10.93 8.91 0.46
N LEU A 85 -10.42 9.45 -0.64
CA LEU A 85 -9.20 10.22 -0.75
C LEU A 85 -9.52 11.70 -0.94
N THR A 86 -8.54 12.55 -0.63
CA THR A 86 -8.56 13.96 -1.02
C THR A 86 -7.75 14.11 -2.29
N ALA A 87 -8.41 14.44 -3.40
CA ALA A 87 -7.71 14.72 -4.66
C ALA A 87 -6.68 15.82 -4.42
N GLY A 88 -5.45 15.62 -4.87
CA GLY A 88 -4.39 16.58 -4.62
C GLY A 88 -3.47 16.24 -3.45
N VAL A 89 -3.65 15.10 -2.79
CA VAL A 89 -2.88 14.73 -1.59
C VAL A 89 -2.00 13.51 -1.85
N PRO A 90 -0.72 13.54 -1.43
CA PRO A 90 0.14 12.36 -1.43
C PRO A 90 -0.24 11.40 -0.30
N TYR A 91 -0.19 10.10 -0.59
CA TYR A 91 -0.50 9.03 0.36
C TYR A 91 0.73 8.15 0.60
N VAL A 92 0.85 7.66 1.83
CA VAL A 92 1.98 6.89 2.35
C VAL A 92 1.50 5.63 3.06
N ALA A 93 2.43 4.68 3.28
CA ALA A 93 2.16 3.54 4.14
C ALA A 93 1.85 4.01 5.58
N SER A 94 0.92 3.32 6.24
CA SER A 94 0.54 3.61 7.61
C SER A 94 1.39 2.85 8.64
N ASP A 95 1.39 3.35 9.87
CA ASP A 95 1.78 2.67 11.10
C ASP A 95 0.78 1.56 11.50
N THR A 96 -0.43 1.55 10.94
CA THR A 96 -1.28 0.36 10.96
C THR A 96 -0.82 -0.63 9.88
N PRO A 97 -0.55 -1.90 10.20
CA PRO A 97 -0.11 -2.90 9.24
C PRO A 97 -1.04 -3.01 8.02
N GLY A 98 -0.48 -2.70 6.85
CA GLY A 98 -1.14 -2.74 5.56
C GLY A 98 -2.11 -1.59 5.33
N GLY A 99 -2.11 -0.56 6.17
CA GLY A 99 -2.91 0.65 6.03
C GLY A 99 -2.30 1.67 5.06
N ILE A 100 -3.11 2.65 4.69
CA ILE A 100 -2.74 3.80 3.86
C ILE A 100 -3.18 5.05 4.60
N LYS A 101 -2.30 6.06 4.70
CA LYS A 101 -2.63 7.35 5.32
C LYS A 101 -2.14 8.53 4.46
N PRO A 102 -2.73 9.73 4.61
CA PRO A 102 -2.18 10.93 3.99
C PRO A 102 -0.75 11.21 4.47
N ALA A 103 0.12 11.79 3.64
CA ALA A 103 1.49 12.14 4.08
C ALA A 103 1.50 13.21 5.20
N ALA A 104 0.45 14.04 5.30
CA ALA A 104 0.29 14.97 6.41
C ALA A 104 0.11 14.27 7.76
N ASP A 105 -0.27 12.99 7.73
CA ASP A 105 -0.50 12.14 8.88
C ASP A 105 0.73 11.28 9.25
N LEU A 106 1.93 11.67 8.82
CA LEU A 106 3.20 11.08 9.29
C LEU A 106 3.50 11.54 10.72
N GLY A 107 3.77 10.58 11.61
CA GLY A 107 4.22 10.78 12.98
C GLY A 107 5.74 10.68 13.12
N ALA A 108 6.26 11.07 14.29
CA ALA A 108 7.67 10.85 14.62
C ALA A 108 7.94 9.34 14.80
N GLY A 109 9.02 8.84 14.21
CA GLY A 109 9.36 7.43 14.15
C GLY A 109 8.89 6.72 12.87
N ASP A 110 7.96 7.31 12.11
CA ASP A 110 7.44 6.70 10.89
C ASP A 110 8.44 6.84 9.74
N TYR A 111 8.68 5.74 9.04
CA TYR A 111 9.45 5.73 7.78
C TYR A 111 8.60 6.27 6.62
N ILE A 112 9.22 7.11 5.79
CA ILE A 112 8.52 7.74 4.66
C ILE A 112 8.48 6.79 3.47
N SER A 113 7.35 6.11 3.32
CA SER A 113 7.09 5.19 2.20
C SER A 113 5.95 5.71 1.34
N HIS A 114 6.32 6.53 0.35
CA HIS A 114 5.38 7.15 -0.58
C HIS A 114 4.76 6.10 -1.50
N LEU A 115 3.44 6.05 -1.54
CA LEU A 115 2.68 5.12 -2.40
C LEU A 115 2.28 5.79 -3.71
N GLY A 116 1.91 7.06 -3.65
CA GLY A 116 1.37 7.77 -4.81
C GLY A 116 0.62 9.04 -4.46
N TYR A 117 -0.15 9.52 -5.42
CA TYR A 117 -0.92 10.76 -5.31
C TYR A 117 -2.37 10.56 -5.73
N ALA A 118 -3.30 11.15 -4.98
CA ALA A 118 -4.72 11.03 -5.29
C ALA A 118 -5.09 11.91 -6.48
N THR A 119 -5.50 11.28 -7.57
CA THR A 119 -5.97 11.96 -8.79
C THR A 119 -7.46 12.27 -8.73
N ALA A 120 -8.21 11.54 -7.91
CA ALA A 120 -9.62 11.77 -7.61
C ALA A 120 -9.95 11.37 -6.16
N ALA A 121 -11.22 11.43 -5.78
CA ALA A 121 -11.69 11.09 -4.44
C ALA A 121 -11.64 9.57 -4.13
N ASP A 122 -11.42 8.74 -5.14
CA ASP A 122 -11.36 7.28 -5.06
C ASP A 122 -10.15 6.68 -5.80
N LYS A 123 -9.43 7.52 -6.57
CA LYS A 123 -8.31 7.11 -7.43
C LYS A 123 -6.98 7.59 -6.89
N LEU A 124 -6.04 6.65 -6.83
CA LEU A 124 -4.65 6.89 -6.51
C LEU A 124 -3.78 6.49 -7.69
N GLU A 125 -2.93 7.40 -8.15
CA GLU A 125 -1.86 7.07 -9.10
C GLU A 125 -0.69 6.50 -8.31
N LEU A 126 -0.41 5.18 -8.44
CA LEU A 126 0.70 4.55 -7.74
C LEU A 126 2.02 4.92 -8.39
N ALA A 127 2.89 5.48 -7.56
CA ALA A 127 4.29 5.76 -7.87
C ALA A 127 5.10 5.53 -6.59
N ILE A 128 5.36 4.26 -6.29
CA ILE A 128 5.96 3.85 -5.02
C ILE A 128 7.41 4.33 -4.94
N LYS A 129 7.74 5.03 -3.85
CA LYS A 129 9.08 5.52 -3.52
C LYS A 129 9.33 5.37 -2.02
N ASN A 130 10.30 4.54 -1.67
CA ASN A 130 10.74 4.37 -0.29
C ASN A 130 11.96 5.25 -0.05
N HIS A 131 11.93 6.06 1.00
CA HIS A 131 13.00 7.01 1.28
C HIS A 131 14.05 6.46 2.26
N GLY A 132 13.73 5.41 3.03
CA GLY A 132 14.65 4.82 4.03
C GLY A 132 14.99 5.78 5.19
N VAL A 133 14.20 6.84 5.36
CA VAL A 133 14.38 7.86 6.40
C VAL A 133 13.10 7.93 7.23
N SER A 134 13.26 7.90 8.55
CA SER A 134 12.18 8.15 9.51
C SER A 134 12.09 9.62 9.89
N LEU A 135 10.90 10.09 10.27
CA LEU A 135 10.66 11.43 10.79
C LEU A 135 11.04 11.57 12.27
#